data_AF-A0A923TVC5-F1
#
_entry.id   AF-A0A923TVC5-F1
#
_cell.length_a   1.000
_cell.length_b   1.000
_cell.length_c   1.000
_cell.angle_alpha   90.00
_cell.angle_beta   90.00
_cell.angle_gamma   90.00
#
_symmetry.space_group_name_H-M   'P 1'
#
loop_
_entity.id
_entity.type
_entity.pdbx_description
1 polymer ?
#
loop_
_entity_poly.entity_id
_entity_poly.type
_entity_poly.pdbx_seq_one_letter_code
_entity_poly.pdbx_strand_id
1 'polypeptide(L)'
;MKRIMSLLVLLMGAQSAFAGYGSMTIGEYASLPDCGGTIKVTESGNDDSGQVNIVFNDVVNCSNFDIVSLDRYKMVKLQGQDRSRSGSFTIPKRAIGTGYNSIQVVIRSNSNKTSDTINVNFINVSTPSNPIPVPSSGNY
;
A
#
# COMPACT_ATOMS: atom_id res chain seq x y z
N MET A 1 35.76 -39.54 -2.84
CA MET A 1 34.32 -39.43 -2.54
C MET A 1 33.97 -37.96 -2.43
N LYS A 2 33.25 -37.40 -3.41
CA LYS A 2 32.98 -35.95 -3.49
C LYS A 2 31.47 -35.77 -3.26
N ARG A 3 31.09 -35.30 -2.06
CA ARG A 3 29.69 -35.03 -1.72
C ARG A 3 29.30 -33.71 -2.35
N ILE A 4 28.42 -33.76 -3.36
CA ILE A 4 27.77 -32.59 -3.94
C ILE A 4 26.53 -32.32 -3.09
N MET A 5 26.62 -31.28 -2.26
CA MET A 5 25.54 -30.79 -1.43
C MET A 5 24.72 -29.82 -2.29
N SER A 6 23.57 -30.27 -2.78
CA SER A 6 22.61 -29.40 -3.46
C SER A 6 21.95 -28.48 -2.44
N LEU A 7 22.27 -27.19 -2.51
CA LEU A 7 21.58 -26.13 -1.79
C LEU A 7 20.39 -25.68 -2.66
N LEU A 8 19.19 -26.17 -2.34
CA LEU A 8 17.95 -25.75 -2.98
C LEU A 8 17.55 -24.39 -2.38
N VAL A 9 17.82 -23.31 -3.10
CA VAL A 9 17.36 -21.97 -2.74
C VAL A 9 15.92 -21.80 -3.25
N LEU A 10 14.94 -21.84 -2.33
CA LEU A 10 13.59 -21.38 -2.62
C LEU A 10 13.60 -19.84 -2.73
N LEU A 11 13.57 -19.31 -3.95
CA LEU A 11 13.18 -17.92 -4.18
C LEU A 11 11.68 -17.79 -3.93
N MET A 12 11.30 -17.33 -2.73
CA MET A 12 9.97 -16.79 -2.49
C MET A 12 9.91 -15.44 -3.23
N GLY A 13 9.24 -15.44 -4.38
CA GLY A 13 8.99 -14.24 -5.19
C GLY A 13 8.19 -13.24 -4.39
N ALA A 14 8.85 -12.18 -3.95
CA ALA A 14 8.18 -11.03 -3.36
C ALA A 14 7.49 -10.26 -4.50
N GLN A 15 6.17 -10.30 -4.51
CA GLN A 15 5.36 -9.64 -5.54
C GLN A 15 5.64 -8.13 -5.47
N SER A 16 6.38 -7.65 -6.45
CA SER A 16 6.74 -6.24 -6.56
C SER A 16 5.61 -5.55 -7.30
N ALA A 17 4.67 -4.94 -6.57
CA ALA A 17 3.75 -3.99 -7.18
C ALA A 17 4.56 -2.73 -7.55
N PHE A 18 4.60 -2.38 -8.84
CA PHE A 18 5.18 -1.13 -9.31
C PHE A 18 4.20 0.01 -8.98
N ALA A 19 4.55 0.90 -8.05
CA ALA A 19 3.66 1.96 -7.57
C ALA A 19 3.62 3.20 -8.48
N GLY A 20 3.65 3.02 -9.81
CA GLY A 20 3.28 4.10 -10.72
C GLY A 20 1.77 4.34 -10.71
N TYR A 21 1.00 3.25 -10.56
CA TYR A 21 -0.46 3.21 -10.33
C TYR A 21 -0.80 1.86 -9.66
N GLY A 22 -0.39 1.69 -8.40
CA GLY A 22 -0.57 0.42 -7.67
C GLY A 22 -1.73 0.46 -6.68
N SER A 23 -2.53 -0.60 -6.63
CA SER A 23 -3.36 -0.87 -5.45
C SER A 23 -2.60 -1.77 -4.48
N MET A 24 -2.58 -1.42 -3.20
CA MET A 24 -1.94 -2.20 -2.15
C MET A 24 -2.94 -2.61 -1.08
N THR A 25 -2.75 -3.78 -0.49
CA THR A 25 -3.50 -4.26 0.68
C THR A 25 -2.63 -4.30 1.94
N ILE A 26 -3.25 -4.56 3.09
CA ILE A 26 -2.55 -4.69 4.36
C ILE A 26 -1.53 -5.83 4.29
N GLY A 27 -0.29 -5.55 4.69
CA GLY A 27 0.83 -6.50 4.66
C GLY A 27 1.71 -6.37 3.42
N GLU A 28 1.25 -5.66 2.39
CA GLU A 28 2.01 -5.45 1.16
C GLU A 28 2.99 -4.28 1.26
N TYR A 29 3.96 -4.31 0.36
CA TYR A 29 4.88 -3.21 0.12
C TYR A 29 5.03 -3.00 -1.38
N ALA A 30 5.36 -1.77 -1.78
CA ALA A 30 5.57 -1.42 -3.18
C ALA A 30 6.77 -0.47 -3.31
N SER A 31 7.44 -0.55 -4.45
CA SER A 31 8.50 0.39 -4.81
C SER A 31 7.89 1.64 -5.44
N LEU A 32 8.45 2.80 -5.09
CA LEU A 32 8.06 4.11 -5.58
C LEU A 32 8.92 4.47 -6.80
N PRO A 33 8.45 4.28 -8.04
CA PRO A 33 9.29 4.41 -9.22
C PRO A 33 9.79 5.84 -9.45
N ASP A 34 8.95 6.85 -9.22
CA ASP A 34 9.32 8.23 -9.46
C ASP A 34 9.99 8.86 -8.23
N CYS A 35 9.45 8.59 -7.03
CA CYS A 35 9.95 9.14 -5.78
C CYS A 35 11.18 8.40 -5.22
N GLY A 36 11.46 7.17 -5.68
CA GLY A 36 12.44 6.28 -5.08
C GLY A 36 11.99 5.75 -3.71
N GLY A 37 12.63 4.67 -3.26
CA GLY A 37 12.30 4.04 -1.98
C GLY A 37 11.09 3.12 -2.04
N THR A 38 10.45 2.92 -0.89
CA THR A 38 9.32 1.99 -0.72
C THR A 38 8.21 2.56 0.15
N ILE A 39 7.02 2.06 -0.08
CA ILE A 39 5.85 2.21 0.77
C ILE A 39 5.43 0.83 1.29
N LYS A 40 5.05 0.75 2.56
CA LYS A 40 4.51 -0.45 3.19
C LYS A 40 3.22 -0.13 3.92
N VAL A 41 2.24 -1.03 3.83
CA VAL A 41 0.98 -0.92 4.58
C VAL A 41 0.97 -2.02 5.63
N THR A 42 0.81 -1.67 6.90
CA THR A 42 0.74 -2.63 8.00
C THR A 42 -0.45 -2.35 8.89
N GLU A 43 -0.90 -3.35 9.63
CA GLU A 43 -1.75 -3.11 10.79
C GLU A 43 -0.95 -2.42 11.91
N SER A 44 -1.63 -1.62 12.72
CA SER A 44 -1.06 -1.09 13.95
C SER A 44 -1.00 -2.20 15.00
N GLY A 45 0.16 -2.40 15.61
CA GLY A 45 0.37 -3.36 16.68
C GLY A 45 -0.06 -2.87 18.08
N ASN A 46 -0.63 -1.67 18.18
CA ASN A 46 -1.16 -1.15 19.44
C ASN A 46 -2.56 -1.74 19.71
N ASP A 47 -2.98 -1.76 20.98
CA ASP A 47 -4.21 -2.40 21.50
C ASP A 47 -5.52 -2.04 20.76
N ASP A 48 -5.50 -1.00 19.92
CA ASP A 48 -6.59 -0.64 19.00
C ASP A 48 -6.53 -1.46 17.70
N SER A 49 -6.92 -2.72 17.78
CA SER A 49 -7.19 -3.57 16.60
C SER A 49 -8.02 -2.81 15.54
N GLY A 50 -7.47 -2.69 14.32
CA GLY A 50 -8.13 -2.05 13.17
C GLY A 50 -7.64 -0.65 12.80
N GLN A 51 -6.48 -0.20 13.29
CA GLN A 51 -5.76 0.94 12.69
C GLN A 51 -4.76 0.45 11.63
N VAL A 52 -4.54 1.26 10.59
CA VAL A 52 -3.63 0.93 9.49
C VAL A 52 -2.50 1.94 9.43
N ASN A 53 -1.26 1.46 9.38
CA ASN A 53 -0.06 2.26 9.24
C ASN A 53 0.43 2.24 7.80
N ILE A 54 0.72 3.43 7.28
CA ILE A 54 1.44 3.64 6.03
C ILE A 54 2.85 4.03 6.39
N VAL A 55 3.84 3.32 5.88
CA VAL A 55 5.25 3.54 6.20
C VAL A 55 6.02 3.77 4.90
N PHE A 56 6.72 4.90 4.83
CA PHE A 56 7.61 5.24 3.73
C PHE A 56 9.05 5.08 4.18
N ASN A 57 9.86 4.41 3.36
CA ASN A 57 11.28 4.20 3.62
C ASN A 57 12.11 4.59 2.40
N ASP A 58 13.25 5.23 2.64
CA ASP A 58 14.26 5.52 1.64
C ASP A 58 13.77 6.34 0.45
N VAL A 59 12.85 7.28 0.70
CA VAL A 59 12.30 8.16 -0.33
C VAL A 59 13.33 9.24 -0.67
N VAL A 60 13.77 9.27 -1.94
CA VAL A 60 14.91 10.11 -2.37
C VAL A 60 14.45 11.39 -3.07
N ASN A 61 13.51 11.27 -4.00
CA ASN A 61 13.12 12.36 -4.90
C ASN A 61 11.89 13.15 -4.41
N CYS A 62 11.16 12.60 -3.44
CA CYS A 62 9.96 13.23 -2.87
C CYS A 62 10.11 13.55 -1.39
N SER A 63 9.30 14.47 -0.89
CA SER A 63 9.43 15.01 0.47
C SER A 63 8.10 15.24 1.19
N ASN A 64 6.99 15.14 0.49
CA ASN A 64 5.66 15.36 1.06
C ASN A 64 4.75 14.21 0.65
N PHE A 65 3.77 13.89 1.48
CA PHE A 65 2.68 13.01 1.10
C PHE A 65 1.32 13.60 1.50
N ASP A 66 0.29 13.17 0.79
CA ASP A 66 -1.10 13.56 1.00
C ASP A 66 -1.97 12.30 1.00
N ILE A 67 -2.92 12.22 1.93
CA ILE A 67 -3.97 11.21 1.90
C ILE A 67 -5.22 11.89 1.35
N VAL A 68 -5.34 11.86 0.03
CA VAL A 68 -6.34 12.64 -0.73
C VAL A 68 -7.77 12.31 -0.30
N SER A 69 -8.03 11.07 0.08
CA SER A 69 -9.36 10.60 0.54
C SER A 69 -9.74 11.11 1.93
N LEU A 70 -8.81 11.72 2.67
CA LEU A 70 -9.04 12.23 4.01
C LEU A 70 -8.61 13.71 4.08
N ASP A 71 -9.58 14.63 3.91
CA ASP A 71 -9.34 16.07 3.83
C ASP A 71 -8.50 16.68 4.96
N ARG A 72 -8.42 16.00 6.11
CA ARG A 72 -7.67 16.46 7.29
C ARG A 72 -6.17 16.14 7.24
N TYR A 73 -5.69 15.37 6.26
CA TYR A 73 -4.32 14.84 6.23
C TYR A 73 -3.57 15.21 4.96
N LYS A 74 -3.63 16.49 4.59
CA LYS A 74 -2.97 17.04 3.40
C LYS A 74 -1.54 17.49 3.69
N MET A 75 -0.62 17.19 2.76
CA MET A 75 0.75 17.70 2.72
C MET A 75 1.57 17.51 4.01
N VAL A 76 1.65 16.27 4.50
CA VAL A 76 2.55 15.91 5.59
C VAL A 76 3.97 15.76 5.06
N LYS A 77 4.95 16.38 5.73
CA LYS A 77 6.37 16.24 5.36
C LYS A 77 6.95 14.90 5.83
N LEU A 78 7.69 14.25 4.95
CA LEU A 78 8.59 13.16 5.32
C LEU A 78 9.82 13.75 6.03
N GLN A 79 10.22 13.10 7.12
CA GLN A 79 11.46 13.44 7.83
C GLN A 79 12.63 12.83 7.08
N GLY A 80 13.81 13.45 7.08
CA GLY A 80 14.93 12.88 6.35
C GLY A 80 16.28 13.41 6.72
N GLN A 81 17.28 12.57 6.48
CA GLN A 81 18.69 12.82 6.68
C GLN A 81 19.47 12.23 5.49
N ASP A 82 20.56 12.87 5.07
CA ASP A 82 21.46 12.36 4.03
C ASP A 82 20.77 11.94 2.72
N ARG A 83 19.82 12.77 2.25
CA ARG A 83 19.05 12.58 1.01
C ARG A 83 18.09 11.37 1.00
N SER A 84 17.98 10.65 2.10
CA SER A 84 16.93 9.66 2.35
C SER A 84 15.83 10.28 3.23
N ARG A 85 14.57 9.98 2.93
CA ARG A 85 13.42 10.44 3.71
C ARG A 85 12.52 9.28 4.07
N SER A 86 12.01 9.32 5.29
CA SER A 86 11.12 8.32 5.85
C SER A 86 10.01 9.01 6.63
N GLY A 87 8.91 8.30 6.80
CA GLY A 87 7.78 8.78 7.57
C GLY A 87 6.77 7.68 7.73
N SER A 88 5.93 7.82 8.75
CA SER A 88 4.80 6.94 8.93
C SER A 88 3.56 7.75 9.23
N PHE A 89 2.42 7.18 8.84
CA PHE A 89 1.13 7.75 9.15
C PHE A 89 0.18 6.64 9.58
N THR A 90 -0.49 6.85 10.72
CA THR A 90 -1.50 5.94 11.23
C THR A 90 -2.89 6.47 10.88
N ILE A 91 -3.61 5.67 10.11
CA ILE A 91 -5.01 5.93 9.76
C ILE A 91 -5.86 5.52 10.96
N PRO A 92 -6.61 6.45 11.55
CA PRO A 92 -7.43 6.13 12.71
C PRO A 92 -8.59 5.21 12.30
N LYS A 93 -8.89 4.22 13.13
CA LYS A 93 -9.95 3.22 12.90
C LYS A 93 -11.29 3.83 12.48
N ARG A 94 -11.65 4.99 13.02
CA ARG A 94 -12.88 5.72 12.65
C ARG A 94 -12.95 6.09 11.17
N ALA A 95 -11.82 6.32 10.50
CA ALA A 95 -11.80 6.62 9.07
C ALA A 95 -12.06 5.37 8.22
N ILE A 96 -11.59 4.21 8.67
CA ILE A 96 -11.80 2.92 8.00
C ILE A 96 -13.25 2.44 8.21
N GLY A 97 -13.77 2.56 9.44
CA GLY A 97 -15.10 2.12 9.83
C GLY A 97 -16.27 2.95 9.28
N THR A 98 -16.04 4.18 8.80
CA THR A 98 -17.10 5.05 8.23
C THR A 98 -17.30 4.87 6.72
N GLY A 99 -16.87 3.73 6.14
CA GLY A 99 -17.17 3.36 4.75
C GLY A 99 -16.04 3.61 3.74
N TYR A 100 -14.83 3.97 4.18
CA TYR A 100 -13.68 4.00 3.28
C TYR A 100 -13.06 2.61 3.20
N ASN A 101 -13.28 1.93 2.06
CA ASN A 101 -12.64 0.64 1.77
C ASN A 101 -11.22 0.83 1.20
N SER A 102 -10.91 2.05 0.75
CA SER A 102 -9.63 2.43 0.19
C SER A 102 -9.31 3.90 0.44
N ILE A 103 -8.03 4.24 0.49
CA ILE A 103 -7.54 5.62 0.40
C ILE A 103 -6.60 5.78 -0.78
N GLN A 104 -6.47 7.01 -1.27
CA GLN A 104 -5.41 7.39 -2.17
C GLN A 104 -4.32 8.13 -1.41
N VAL A 105 -3.09 7.66 -1.55
CA VAL A 105 -1.87 8.27 -1.04
C VAL A 105 -1.11 8.84 -2.21
N VAL A 106 -0.78 10.12 -2.15
CA VAL A 106 0.04 10.77 -3.17
C VAL A 106 1.31 11.28 -2.53
N ILE A 107 2.46 10.84 -3.02
CA ILE A 107 3.78 11.30 -2.58
C ILE A 107 4.31 12.25 -3.64
N ARG A 108 4.85 13.42 -3.24
CA ARG A 108 5.33 14.45 -4.16
C ARG A 108 6.62 15.12 -3.70
N SER A 109 7.39 15.56 -4.68
CA SER A 109 8.47 16.54 -4.49
C SER A 109 7.92 17.93 -4.13
N ASN A 110 8.72 18.77 -3.46
CA ASN A 110 8.32 20.18 -3.16
C ASN A 110 7.94 20.99 -4.40
N SER A 111 8.54 20.68 -5.56
CA SER A 111 8.27 21.36 -6.83
C SER A 111 7.09 20.78 -7.59
N ASN A 112 6.46 19.71 -7.06
CA ASN A 112 5.41 18.93 -7.73
C ASN A 112 5.80 18.33 -9.09
N LYS A 113 7.10 18.29 -9.44
CA LYS A 113 7.59 17.74 -10.72
C LYS A 113 7.62 16.21 -10.74
N THR A 114 7.82 15.61 -9.57
CA THR A 114 7.91 14.16 -9.35
C THR A 114 6.85 13.74 -8.36
N SER A 115 6.10 12.68 -8.65
CA SER A 115 5.07 12.15 -7.78
C SER A 115 4.73 10.69 -8.06
N ASP A 116 4.45 9.93 -7.01
CA ASP A 116 3.82 8.61 -7.09
C ASP A 116 2.43 8.64 -6.47
N THR A 117 1.52 7.81 -6.99
CA THR A 117 0.16 7.65 -6.46
C THR A 117 -0.14 6.18 -6.18
N ILE A 118 -0.60 5.90 -4.96
CA ILE A 118 -0.92 4.57 -4.49
C ILE A 118 -2.35 4.55 -3.95
N ASN A 119 -3.13 3.54 -4.34
CA ASN A 119 -4.40 3.25 -3.69
C ASN A 119 -4.18 2.18 -2.62
N VAL A 120 -4.51 2.45 -1.36
CA VAL A 120 -4.41 1.48 -0.27
C VAL A 120 -5.80 0.98 0.06
N ASN A 121 -6.04 -0.31 -0.11
CA ASN A 121 -7.30 -1.00 0.18
C ASN A 121 -7.23 -1.68 1.55
N PHE A 122 -8.21 -1.42 2.43
CA PHE A 122 -8.23 -1.97 3.79
C PHE A 122 -9.06 -3.25 3.91
N ILE A 123 -10.07 -3.42 3.07
CA ILE A 123 -10.93 -4.61 3.06
C ILE A 123 -10.66 -5.35 1.76
N ASN A 124 -10.10 -6.56 1.86
CA ASN A 124 -10.14 -7.51 0.76
C ASN A 124 -11.55 -8.08 0.71
N VAL A 125 -12.44 -7.46 -0.08
CA VAL A 125 -13.69 -8.12 -0.45
C VAL A 125 -13.33 -9.23 -1.42
N SER A 126 -13.33 -10.47 -0.93
CA SER A 126 -13.35 -11.64 -1.80
C SER A 126 -14.57 -11.51 -2.70
N THR A 127 -14.36 -11.29 -4.00
CA THR A 127 -15.44 -11.33 -4.97
C THR A 127 -16.05 -12.74 -4.90
N PRO A 128 -17.36 -12.88 -4.61
CA PRO A 128 -17.98 -14.19 -4.68
C PRO A 128 -17.87 -14.70 -6.12
N SER A 129 -17.13 -15.80 -6.30
CA SER A 129 -16.83 -16.40 -7.62
C SER A 129 -18.01 -17.17 -8.21
N ASN A 130 -19.17 -17.18 -7.56
CA ASN A 130 -20.35 -17.85 -8.08
C ASN A 130 -21.34 -16.84 -8.66
N PRO A 131 -21.44 -16.72 -10.00
CA PRO A 131 -22.65 -16.19 -10.60
C PRO A 131 -23.83 -17.03 -10.10
N ILE A 132 -24.86 -16.36 -9.56
CA ILE A 132 -26.11 -17.01 -9.20
C ILE A 132 -26.63 -17.69 -10.48
N PRO A 133 -26.87 -19.02 -10.49
CA PRO A 133 -27.48 -19.67 -11.63
C PRO A 133 -28.81 -18.99 -11.94
N VAL A 134 -28.93 -18.38 -13.11
CA VAL A 134 -30.19 -17.82 -13.58
C VAL A 134 -31.15 -19.01 -13.75
N PRO A 135 -32.31 -19.05 -13.07
CA PRO A 135 -33.28 -20.11 -13.28
C PRO A 135 -33.73 -20.06 -14.74
N SER A 136 -33.46 -21.14 -15.47
CA SER A 136 -33.96 -21.36 -16.83
C SER A 136 -35.48 -21.25 -16.80
N SER A 137 -36.04 -20.27 -17.51
CA SER A 137 -37.48 -20.15 -17.68
C SER A 137 -37.97 -21.37 -18.47
N GLY A 138 -38.53 -22.34 -17.75
CA GLY A 138 -39.29 -23.43 -18.35
C GLY A 138 -40.44 -22.84 -19.16
N ASN A 139 -40.42 -23.10 -20.46
CA ASN A 139 -41.55 -22.82 -21.34
C ASN A 139 -42.75 -23.66 -20.86
N TYR A 140 -43.83 -22.99 -20.49
CA TYR A 140 -45.17 -23.57 -20.48
C TYR A 140 -45.72 -23.61 -21.90
#